data_AF-K9GBK4-F1
#
_entry.id   AF-K9GBK4-F1
#
_cell.length_a   1.000
_cell.length_b   1.000
_cell.length_c   1.000
_cell.angle_alpha   90.00
_cell.angle_beta   90.00
_cell.angle_gamma   90.00
#
_symmetry.space_group_name_H-M   'P 1'
#
loop_
_entity.id
_entity.type
_entity.pdbx_description
1 polymer ?
#
loop_
_entity_poly.entity_id
_entity_poly.type
_entity_poly.pdbx_seq_one_letter_code
_entity_poly.pdbx_strand_id
1 'polypeptide(L)'
;MSDERISDEIKKIQPKQLGPDRNAQEIEMMASSLAYYEIASSRFLDVLCQSTHMKLFRTCRASLVNTLRDDLEIFGDNGRARCLDLMAEDPERQHRRTQLLKEREKFSKAQEWLDSVRDSDVEMEDSDQNALAEIKEDW
;
A
#
# COMPACT_ATOMS: atom_id res chain seq x y z
N MET A 1 -57.90 -25.94 -12.24
CA MET A 1 -59.01 -26.83 -11.79
C MET A 1 -58.55 -28.17 -11.22
N SER A 2 -57.54 -28.86 -11.75
CA SER A 2 -56.99 -30.09 -11.14
C SER A 2 -56.13 -29.81 -9.91
N ASP A 3 -55.26 -28.80 -9.95
CA ASP A 3 -54.32 -28.49 -8.87
C ASP A 3 -54.98 -27.93 -7.61
N GLU A 4 -56.06 -27.14 -7.75
CA GLU A 4 -56.82 -26.63 -6.61
C GLU A 4 -57.49 -27.77 -5.83
N ARG A 5 -58.04 -28.77 -6.55
CA ARG A 5 -58.65 -29.97 -5.97
C ARG A 5 -57.63 -30.83 -5.23
N ILE A 6 -56.42 -30.96 -5.78
CA ILE A 6 -55.30 -31.65 -5.12
C ILE A 6 -54.87 -30.88 -3.87
N SER A 7 -54.79 -29.55 -3.92
CA SER A 7 -54.44 -28.73 -2.75
C SER A 7 -55.48 -28.83 -1.63
N ASP A 8 -56.77 -28.92 -1.98
CA ASP A 8 -57.87 -29.00 -1.02
C ASP A 8 -58.01 -30.41 -0.43
N GLU A 9 -57.59 -31.45 -1.15
CA GLU A 9 -57.43 -32.80 -0.60
C GLU A 9 -56.24 -32.87 0.35
N ILE A 10 -55.08 -32.28 0.01
CA ILE A 10 -53.90 -32.24 0.87
C ILE A 10 -54.20 -31.55 2.21
N LYS A 11 -54.98 -30.45 2.20
CA LYS A 11 -55.41 -29.74 3.42
C LYS A 11 -56.33 -30.56 4.33
N LYS A 12 -57.01 -31.59 3.80
CA LYS A 12 -57.92 -32.46 4.58
C LYS A 12 -57.22 -33.64 5.23
N ILE A 13 -55.99 -33.97 4.83
CA ILE A 13 -55.22 -35.07 5.39
C ILE A 13 -54.79 -34.69 6.82
N GLN A 14 -55.29 -35.42 7.80
CA GLN A 14 -54.89 -35.26 9.19
C GLN A 14 -53.55 -36.00 9.41
N PRO A 15 -52.60 -35.46 10.20
CA PRO A 15 -51.28 -36.08 10.42
C PRO A 15 -51.35 -37.51 10.99
N LYS A 16 -52.44 -37.84 11.69
CA LYS A 16 -52.71 -39.19 12.21
C LYS A 16 -52.99 -40.23 11.11
N GLN A 17 -53.26 -39.82 9.88
CA GLN A 17 -53.60 -40.70 8.75
C GLN A 17 -52.37 -41.08 7.89
N LEU A 18 -51.22 -40.42 8.08
CA LEU A 18 -50.02 -40.66 7.27
C LEU A 18 -49.20 -41.89 7.71
N GLY A 19 -49.50 -42.47 8.88
CA GLY A 19 -48.70 -43.54 9.46
C GLY A 19 -47.30 -43.07 9.90
N PRO A 20 -46.48 -43.96 10.46
CA PRO A 20 -45.09 -43.65 10.80
C PRO A 20 -44.27 -43.43 9.52
N ASP A 21 -43.43 -42.38 9.52
CA ASP A 21 -42.50 -42.14 8.42
C ASP A 21 -41.44 -43.25 8.37
N ARG A 22 -41.41 -43.95 7.24
CA ARG A 22 -40.51 -45.08 7.00
C ARG A 22 -39.04 -44.65 6.95
N ASN A 23 -38.76 -43.39 6.62
CA ASN A 23 -37.42 -42.87 6.47
C ASN A 23 -37.03 -41.88 7.60
N ALA A 24 -37.79 -41.85 8.70
CA ALA A 24 -37.58 -40.88 9.78
C ALA A 24 -36.15 -40.95 10.34
N GLN A 25 -35.61 -42.17 10.45
CA GLN A 25 -34.27 -42.41 10.97
C GLN A 25 -33.18 -41.88 10.01
N GLU A 26 -33.34 -42.10 8.71
CA GLU A 26 -32.41 -41.62 7.69
C GLU A 26 -32.43 -40.10 7.59
N ILE A 27 -33.62 -39.49 7.66
CA ILE A 27 -33.79 -38.04 7.67
C ILE A 27 -33.15 -37.44 8.93
N GLU A 28 -33.34 -38.05 10.10
CA GLU A 28 -32.71 -37.61 11.34
C GLU A 28 -31.18 -37.69 11.29
N MET A 29 -30.62 -38.76 10.72
CA MET A 29 -29.17 -38.87 10.49
C MET A 29 -28.64 -37.81 9.53
N MET A 30 -29.34 -37.55 8.41
CA MET A 30 -28.95 -36.51 7.47
C MET A 30 -29.01 -35.12 8.11
N ALA A 31 -30.10 -34.82 8.82
CA ALA A 31 -30.28 -33.55 9.52
C ALA A 31 -29.19 -33.32 10.56
N SER A 32 -28.86 -34.35 11.35
CA SER A 32 -27.79 -34.30 12.35
C SER A 32 -26.42 -34.03 11.73
N SER A 33 -26.13 -34.70 10.61
CA SER A 33 -24.86 -34.53 9.88
C SER A 33 -24.74 -33.14 9.29
N LEU A 34 -25.81 -32.63 8.68
CA LEU A 34 -25.86 -31.28 8.12
C LEU A 34 -25.67 -30.21 9.20
N ALA A 35 -26.41 -30.33 10.30
CA ALA A 35 -26.29 -29.41 11.43
C ALA A 35 -24.87 -29.40 12.02
N TYR A 36 -24.23 -30.56 12.10
CA TYR A 36 -22.83 -30.65 12.53
C TYR A 36 -21.90 -29.87 11.60
N TYR A 37 -22.00 -30.08 10.28
CA TYR A 37 -21.12 -29.40 9.32
C TYR A 37 -21.36 -27.89 9.26
N GLU A 38 -22.61 -27.45 9.40
CA GLU A 38 -22.94 -26.02 9.48
C GLU A 38 -22.21 -25.36 10.65
N ILE A 39 -22.30 -25.94 11.85
CA ILE A 39 -21.64 -25.42 13.05
C ILE A 39 -20.11 -25.55 12.93
N ALA A 40 -19.62 -26.69 12.44
CA ALA A 40 -18.19 -26.94 12.31
C ALA A 40 -17.53 -25.97 11.31
N SER A 41 -18.22 -25.65 10.21
CA SER A 41 -17.70 -24.73 9.19
C SER A 41 -17.49 -23.31 9.75
N SER A 42 -18.46 -22.78 10.49
CA SER A 42 -18.35 -21.48 11.16
C SER A 42 -17.20 -21.45 12.16
N ARG A 43 -17.11 -22.46 13.03
CA ARG A 43 -16.02 -22.54 14.03
C ARG A 43 -14.65 -22.68 13.38
N PHE A 44 -14.55 -23.44 12.29
CA PHE A 44 -13.30 -23.62 11.58
C PHE A 44 -12.78 -22.29 11.03
N LEU A 45 -13.63 -21.47 10.44
CA LEU A 45 -13.25 -20.15 9.92
C LEU A 45 -12.76 -19.23 11.03
N ASP A 46 -13.46 -19.20 12.17
CA ASP A 46 -13.06 -18.41 13.34
C ASP A 46 -11.70 -18.85 13.88
N VAL A 47 -11.51 -20.15 14.08
CA VAL A 47 -10.25 -20.73 14.58
C VAL A 47 -9.12 -20.46 13.60
N LEU A 48 -9.35 -20.58 12.30
CA LEU A 48 -8.35 -20.30 11.27
C LEU A 48 -7.92 -18.84 11.32
N CYS A 49 -8.87 -17.90 11.33
CA CYS A 49 -8.59 -16.47 11.38
C CYS A 49 -7.89 -16.06 12.68
N GLN A 50 -8.34 -16.57 13.82
CA GLN A 50 -7.68 -16.33 15.10
C GLN A 50 -6.27 -16.92 15.11
N SER A 51 -6.08 -18.15 14.61
CA SER A 51 -4.78 -18.81 14.58
C SER A 51 -3.80 -18.09 13.68
N THR A 52 -4.20 -17.64 12.48
CA THR A 52 -3.32 -16.85 11.61
C THR A 52 -2.94 -15.52 12.25
N HIS A 53 -3.90 -14.80 12.84
CA HIS A 53 -3.61 -13.56 13.54
C HIS A 53 -2.68 -13.76 14.75
N MET A 54 -2.93 -14.80 15.55
CA MET A 54 -2.17 -15.05 16.78
C MET A 54 -0.78 -15.61 16.53
N LYS A 55 -0.64 -16.53 15.57
CA LYS A 55 0.62 -17.25 15.33
C LYS A 55 1.49 -16.59 14.28
N LEU A 56 0.90 -16.07 13.21
CA LEU A 56 1.66 -15.45 12.12
C LEU A 56 1.88 -13.97 12.40
N PHE A 57 0.80 -13.19 12.46
CA PHE A 57 0.92 -11.74 12.52
C PHE A 57 1.52 -11.24 13.83
N ARG A 58 1.10 -11.77 14.99
CA ARG A 58 1.70 -11.35 16.26
C ARG A 58 3.16 -11.74 16.36
N THR A 59 3.52 -12.96 15.97
CA THR A 59 4.92 -13.43 16.00
C THR A 59 5.76 -12.61 15.04
N CYS A 60 5.34 -12.45 13.79
CA CYS A 60 6.03 -11.63 12.81
C CYS A 60 6.21 -10.19 13.33
N ARG A 61 5.15 -9.56 13.86
CA ARG A 61 5.27 -8.20 14.42
C ARG A 61 6.28 -8.13 15.58
N ALA A 62 6.33 -9.15 16.43
CA ALA A 62 7.24 -9.18 17.58
C ALA A 62 8.68 -9.52 17.19
N SER A 63 8.89 -10.37 16.18
CA SER A 63 10.21 -10.88 15.81
C SER A 63 10.85 -10.13 14.66
N LEU A 64 10.08 -9.59 13.71
CA LEU A 64 10.58 -9.06 12.43
C LEU A 64 11.69 -8.03 12.61
N VAL A 65 11.53 -7.09 13.54
CA VAL A 65 12.54 -6.05 13.79
C VAL A 65 13.83 -6.67 14.32
N ASN A 66 13.73 -7.63 15.23
CA ASN A 66 14.91 -8.31 15.79
C ASN A 66 15.59 -9.17 14.73
N THR A 67 14.82 -9.97 13.98
CA THR A 67 15.34 -10.77 12.88
C THR A 67 16.03 -9.91 11.83
N LEU A 68 15.45 -8.77 11.44
CA LEU A 68 16.04 -7.85 10.48
C LEU A 68 17.30 -7.16 11.03
N ARG A 69 17.34 -6.92 12.35
CA ARG A 69 18.54 -6.39 13.03
C ARG A 69 19.68 -7.40 13.03
N ASP A 70 19.36 -8.67 13.25
CA ASP A 70 20.31 -9.77 13.32
C ASP A 70 20.81 -10.11 11.90
N ASP A 71 19.91 -10.30 10.93
CA ASP A 71 20.23 -10.71 9.56
C ASP A 71 20.93 -9.63 8.73
N LEU A 72 20.64 -8.34 8.99
CA LEU A 72 21.40 -7.25 8.36
C LEU A 72 22.79 -7.06 8.97
N GLU A 73 23.09 -7.74 10.09
CA GLU A 73 24.39 -7.73 10.77
C GLU A 73 24.92 -6.30 11.06
N ILE A 74 24.01 -5.33 11.23
CA ILE A 74 24.34 -3.92 11.44
C ILE A 74 25.12 -3.68 12.74
N PHE A 75 24.92 -4.55 13.73
CA PHE A 75 25.59 -4.50 15.03
C PHE A 75 26.75 -5.50 15.16
N GLY A 76 27.10 -6.21 14.09
CA GLY A 76 28.26 -7.11 14.05
C GLY A 76 29.58 -6.36 13.89
N ASP A 77 30.69 -7.10 13.91
CA ASP A 77 32.06 -6.53 13.87
C ASP A 77 32.32 -5.61 12.67
N ASN A 78 31.64 -5.87 11.54
CA ASN A 78 31.76 -5.10 10.31
C ASN A 78 30.50 -4.27 9.99
N GLY A 79 29.67 -3.99 11.00
CA GLY A 79 28.37 -3.34 10.84
C GLY A 79 28.42 -1.98 10.13
N ARG A 80 29.49 -1.20 10.35
CA ARG A 80 29.68 0.08 9.67
C ARG A 80 29.88 -0.05 8.16
N ALA A 81 30.64 -1.04 7.71
CA ALA A 81 30.85 -1.31 6.28
C ALA A 81 29.55 -1.82 5.65
N ARG A 82 28.87 -2.76 6.33
CA ARG A 82 27.56 -3.30 5.91
C ARG A 82 26.49 -2.21 5.79
N CYS A 83 26.47 -1.23 6.70
CA CYS A 83 25.59 -0.06 6.59
C CYS A 83 25.89 0.81 5.37
N LEU A 84 27.16 1.06 5.06
CA LEU A 84 27.54 1.83 3.88
C LEU A 84 27.11 1.12 2.60
N ASP A 85 27.27 -0.20 2.54
CA ASP A 85 26.84 -1.02 1.41
C ASP A 85 25.31 -1.04 1.27
N LEU A 86 24.55 -1.16 2.38
CA LEU A 86 23.09 -1.12 2.38
C LEU A 86 22.51 0.25 2.00
N MET A 87 23.25 1.33 2.28
CA MET A 87 22.88 2.70 1.91
C MET A 87 23.35 3.08 0.50
N ALA A 88 24.14 2.24 -0.17
CA ALA A 88 24.60 2.52 -1.52
C ALA A 88 23.40 2.64 -2.46
N GLU A 89 23.29 3.77 -3.17
CA GLU A 89 22.27 3.95 -4.19
C GLU A 89 22.48 2.95 -5.34
N ASP A 90 21.37 2.52 -5.95
CA ASP A 90 21.41 1.77 -7.21
C ASP A 90 22.31 2.50 -8.22
N PRO A 91 23.27 1.83 -8.87
CA PRO A 91 24.21 2.44 -9.80
C PRO A 91 23.54 3.30 -10.88
N GLU A 92 22.36 2.90 -11.37
CA GLU A 92 21.62 3.69 -12.36
C GLU A 92 21.09 4.99 -11.78
N ARG A 93 20.58 4.94 -10.55
CA ARG A 93 20.05 6.11 -9.83
C ARG A 93 21.18 7.08 -9.48
N GLN A 94 22.30 6.56 -9.01
CA GLN A 94 23.50 7.34 -8.72
C GLN A 94 24.03 8.02 -10.00
N HIS A 95 24.07 7.30 -11.13
CA HIS A 95 24.49 7.89 -12.40
C HIS A 95 23.58 9.03 -12.84
N ARG A 96 22.26 8.81 -12.83
CA ARG A 96 21.28 9.85 -13.15
C ARG A 96 21.39 11.06 -12.22
N ARG A 97 21.56 10.84 -10.90
CA ARG A 97 21.76 11.91 -9.92
C ARG A 97 23.00 12.75 -10.25
N THR A 98 24.12 12.11 -10.57
CA THR A 98 25.35 12.83 -10.94
C THR A 98 25.22 13.61 -12.25
N GLN A 99 24.50 13.09 -13.24
CA GLN A 99 24.21 13.81 -14.48
C GLN A 99 23.37 15.05 -14.23
N LEU A 100 22.26 14.90 -13.50
CA LEU A 100 21.35 16.01 -13.16
C LEU A 100 22.03 17.08 -12.31
N LEU A 101 22.92 16.69 -11.39
CA LEU A 101 23.71 17.65 -10.62
C LEU A 101 24.65 18.47 -11.52
N LYS A 102 25.32 17.82 -12.48
CA LYS A 102 26.17 18.51 -13.46
C LYS A 102 25.35 19.45 -14.34
N GLU A 103 24.16 19.04 -14.78
CA GLU A 103 23.26 19.89 -15.55
C GLU A 103 22.78 21.09 -14.73
N ARG A 104 22.36 20.87 -13.49
CA ARG A 104 21.98 21.93 -12.56
C ARG A 104 23.11 22.93 -12.34
N GLU A 105 24.34 22.46 -12.14
CA GLU A 105 25.51 23.33 -12.00
C GLU A 105 25.76 24.16 -13.26
N LYS A 106 25.60 23.58 -14.46
CA LYS A 106 25.70 24.34 -15.72
C LYS A 106 24.64 25.43 -15.80
N PHE A 107 23.39 25.10 -15.46
CA PHE A 107 22.30 26.08 -15.45
C PHE A 107 22.51 27.17 -14.40
N SER A 108 22.98 26.83 -13.19
CA SER A 108 23.31 27.82 -12.15
C SER A 108 24.36 28.81 -12.62
N LYS A 109 25.45 28.32 -13.23
CA LYS A 109 26.50 29.18 -13.77
C LYS A 109 26.01 30.05 -14.92
N ALA A 110 25.15 29.52 -15.78
CA ALA A 110 24.56 30.29 -16.87
C ALA A 110 23.61 31.38 -16.34
N GLN A 111 22.86 31.08 -15.28
CA GLN A 111 22.00 32.05 -14.60
C GLN A 111 22.83 33.14 -13.92
N GLU A 112 23.88 32.77 -13.18
CA GLU A 112 24.82 33.73 -12.57
C GLU A 112 25.46 34.65 -13.64
N TRP A 113 25.80 34.10 -14.80
CA TRP A 113 26.31 34.90 -15.92
C TRP A 113 25.25 35.85 -16.47
N LEU A 114 24.01 35.39 -16.67
CA LEU A 114 22.91 36.24 -17.15
C LEU A 114 22.59 37.37 -16.17
N ASP A 115 22.57 37.06 -14.87
CA ASP A 115 22.37 38.06 -13.82
C ASP A 115 23.53 39.08 -13.82
N SER A 116 24.78 38.65 -13.99
CA SER A 116 25.92 39.56 -14.09
C SER A 116 25.88 40.49 -15.32
N VAL A 117 25.37 39.99 -16.46
CA VAL A 117 25.20 40.80 -17.67
C VAL A 117 24.06 41.82 -17.49
N ARG A 118 22.92 41.38 -16.92
CA ARG A 118 21.81 42.29 -16.61
C ARG A 118 22.27 43.42 -15.70
N ASP A 119 23.00 43.11 -14.64
CA ASP A 119 23.46 44.10 -13.68
C ASP A 119 24.46 45.08 -14.36
N SER A 120 25.29 44.62 -15.30
CA SER A 120 26.18 45.50 -16.09
C SER A 120 25.46 46.37 -17.14
N ASP A 121 24.37 45.88 -17.75
CA ASP A 121 23.57 46.67 -18.70
C ASP A 121 22.81 47.79 -17.96
N VAL A 122 22.33 47.52 -16.74
CA VAL A 122 21.68 48.51 -15.87
C VAL A 122 22.67 49.60 -15.43
N GLU A 123 23.92 49.23 -15.09
CA GLU A 123 24.97 50.20 -14.75
C GLU A 123 25.37 51.09 -15.96
N MET A 124 25.34 50.54 -17.19
CA MET A 124 25.60 51.31 -18.41
C MET A 124 24.45 52.28 -18.73
N GLU A 125 23.19 51.85 -18.59
CA GLU A 125 22.03 52.71 -18.81
C GLU A 125 21.95 53.87 -17.79
N ASP A 126 22.29 53.62 -16.52
CA ASP A 126 22.35 54.66 -15.48
C ASP A 126 23.49 55.66 -15.74
N SER A 127 24.64 55.19 -16.24
CA SER A 127 25.77 56.06 -16.62
C SER A 127 25.45 56.93 -17.85
N ASP A 128 24.81 56.36 -18.87
CA ASP A 128 24.41 57.09 -20.07
C ASP A 128 23.29 58.10 -19.79
N GLN A 129 22.34 57.77 -18.90
CA GLN A 129 21.30 58.70 -18.45
C GLN A 129 21.87 59.84 -17.59
N ASN A 130 22.85 59.58 -16.73
CA ASN A 130 23.53 60.61 -15.96
C ASN A 130 24.36 61.55 -16.86
N ALA A 131 25.08 61.00 -17.84
CA ALA A 131 25.83 61.80 -18.83
C ALA A 131 24.92 62.65 -19.74
N LEU A 132 23.78 62.12 -20.18
CA LEU A 132 22.78 62.87 -20.95
C LEU A 132 22.06 63.95 -20.11
N ALA A 133 21.87 63.71 -18.81
CA ALA A 133 21.32 64.71 -17.89
C ALA A 133 22.29 65.87 -17.68
N GLU A 134 23.59 65.60 -17.51
CA GLU A 134 24.65 66.62 -17.41
C GLU A 134 24.74 67.48 -18.68
N ILE A 135 24.64 66.89 -19.88
CA ILE A 135 24.66 67.64 -21.15
C ILE A 135 23.43 68.55 -21.33
N LYS A 136 22.30 68.22 -20.69
CA LYS A 136 21.05 68.99 -20.79
C LYS A 136 21.00 70.21 -19.86
N GLU A 137 21.79 70.24 -18.79
CA GLU A 137 21.90 71.41 -17.90
C GLU A 137 22.81 72.52 -18.46
N ASP A 138 23.58 72.25 -19.52
CA ASP A 138 24.53 73.18 -20.14
C ASP A 138 23.96 74.04 -21.30
N TRP A 139 22.62 74.06 -21.48
CA TRP A 139 21.88 74.94 -22.41
C TRP A 139 20.90 75.85 -21.67
#